data_AF-A0A7W8JZ84-F1
#
_entry.id   AF-A0A7W8JZ84-F1
#
_cell.length_a   1.000
_cell.length_b   1.000
_cell.length_c   1.000
_cell.angle_alpha   90.00
_cell.angle_beta   90.00
_cell.angle_gamma   90.00
#
_symmetry.space_group_name_H-M   'P 1'
#
loop_
_entity.id
_entity.type
_entity.pdbx_description
1 polymer ?
#
loop_
_entity_poly.entity_id
_entity_poly.type
_entity_poly.pdbx_seq_one_letter_code
_entity_poly.pdbx_strand_id
1 'polypeptide(L)'
;MTLPLLNDAKRTPEHVAAERGRSLWPTSAYTVGLLLLNLAALSLAFFDAKGLVVLILSLMYTAHLRLLLTSRAEQRRTNELLEEWLDPVPALPQEERPCRT
;
A
#
# COMPACT_ATOMS: atom_id res chain seq x y z
N MET A 1 42.66 -9.15 22.35
CA MET A 1 41.47 -9.68 21.65
C MET A 1 40.33 -8.70 21.83
N THR A 2 40.21 -7.73 20.92
CA THR A 2 39.25 -6.61 21.01
C THR A 2 38.78 -6.27 19.59
N LEU A 3 37.92 -7.10 19.00
CA LEU A 3 37.32 -6.87 17.69
C LEU A 3 35.90 -7.46 17.59
N PRO A 4 34.90 -6.89 18.31
CA PRO A 4 33.55 -6.91 17.74
C PRO A 4 32.90 -5.52 17.62
N LEU A 5 33.50 -4.46 18.17
CA LEU A 5 32.88 -3.12 18.20
C LEU A 5 33.10 -2.27 16.92
N LEU A 6 34.07 -2.62 16.07
CA LEU A 6 34.35 -1.83 14.86
C LEU A 6 33.48 -2.21 13.65
N ASN A 7 32.76 -3.33 13.73
CA ASN A 7 31.89 -3.77 12.63
C ASN A 7 30.52 -3.07 12.63
N ASP A 8 30.12 -2.45 13.75
CA ASP A 8 28.86 -1.71 13.87
C ASP A 8 28.97 -0.26 13.39
N ALA A 9 30.18 0.31 13.34
CA ALA A 9 30.42 1.66 12.85
C ALA A 9 30.45 1.78 11.32
N LYS A 10 30.44 0.64 10.61
CA LYS A 10 30.22 0.56 9.16
C LYS A 10 28.73 0.49 8.80
N ARG A 11 27.84 0.88 9.73
CA ARG A 11 26.48 1.32 9.39
C ARG A 11 26.53 2.78 8.94
N THR A 12 27.17 3.02 7.80
CA THR A 12 27.02 4.30 7.10
C THR A 12 25.58 4.44 6.59
N PRO A 13 25.03 5.66 6.61
CA PRO A 13 23.61 5.99 6.49
C PRO A 13 23.07 5.91 5.05
N GLU A 14 23.47 4.90 4.28
CA GLU A 14 23.12 4.81 2.86
C GLU A 14 21.69 4.26 2.64
N HIS A 15 21.16 3.49 3.59
CA HIS A 15 19.80 2.95 3.47
C HIS A 15 18.68 3.99 3.65
N VAL A 16 18.96 5.17 4.22
CA VAL A 16 17.95 6.23 4.41
C VAL A 16 17.87 7.17 3.19
N ALA A 17 18.94 7.27 2.39
CA ALA A 17 18.98 8.15 1.22
C ALA A 17 18.36 7.51 -0.05
N ALA A 18 18.25 6.18 -0.10
CA ALA A 18 17.81 5.44 -1.29
C ALA A 18 16.28 5.30 -1.46
N GLU A 19 15.47 5.83 -0.53
CA GLU A 19 14.00 5.93 -0.71
C GLU A 19 13.55 7.26 -1.33
N ARG A 20 14.49 8.10 -1.82
CA ARG A 20 14.19 9.40 -2.44
C ARG A 20 14.09 9.38 -3.96
N GLY A 21 13.88 8.20 -4.54
CA GLY A 21 13.82 7.99 -5.99
C GLY A 21 12.56 7.28 -6.49
N ARG A 22 11.56 7.06 -5.64
CA ARG A 22 10.26 6.54 -6.10
C ARG A 22 9.51 7.74 -6.67
N SER A 23 9.58 7.87 -7.99
CA SER A 23 8.84 8.84 -8.81
C SER A 23 7.59 9.31 -8.07
N LEU A 24 7.65 10.54 -7.54
CA LEU A 24 6.53 11.18 -6.83
C LEU A 24 5.35 11.44 -7.76
N TRP A 25 5.50 11.10 -9.04
CA TRP A 25 4.43 11.23 -10.00
C TRP A 25 3.43 10.10 -9.79
N PRO A 26 2.16 10.45 -9.51
CA PRO A 26 1.09 9.48 -9.45
C PRO A 26 0.91 8.84 -10.84
N THR A 27 1.58 7.71 -11.09
CA THR A 27 1.47 6.94 -12.34
C THR A 27 0.16 6.14 -12.42
N SER A 28 -0.60 6.09 -11.33
CA SER A 28 -1.93 5.48 -11.30
C SER A 28 -3.01 6.54 -11.43
N ALA A 29 -3.93 6.37 -12.38
CA ALA A 29 -5.09 7.24 -12.62
C ALA A 29 -5.91 7.49 -11.34
N TYR A 30 -5.98 6.49 -10.46
CA TYR A 30 -6.61 6.57 -9.14
C TYR A 30 -5.93 7.62 -8.24
N THR A 31 -4.60 7.64 -8.20
CA THR A 31 -3.83 8.58 -7.36
C THR A 31 -3.96 10.00 -7.90
N VAL A 32 -4.00 10.18 -9.22
CA VAL A 32 -4.26 11.47 -9.87
C VAL A 32 -5.67 11.98 -9.51
N GLY A 33 -6.68 11.12 -9.62
CA GLY A 33 -8.07 11.47 -9.28
C GLY A 33 -8.23 11.89 -7.82
N LEU A 34 -7.59 11.17 -6.88
CA LEU A 34 -7.58 11.55 -5.47
C LEU A 34 -6.84 12.85 -5.20
N LEU A 35 -5.75 13.12 -5.90
CA LEU A 35 -5.03 14.39 -5.76
C LEU A 35 -5.93 15.55 -6.20
N LEU A 36 -6.59 15.42 -7.36
CA LEU A 36 -7.54 16.42 -7.86
C LEU A 36 -8.73 16.60 -6.92
N LEU A 37 -9.29 15.52 -6.37
CA LEU A 37 -10.39 15.58 -5.42
C LEU A 37 -9.98 16.33 -4.14
N ASN A 38 -8.82 16.01 -3.56
CA ASN A 38 -8.36 16.70 -2.36
C ASN A 38 -8.01 18.16 -2.64
N LEU A 39 -7.48 18.49 -3.83
CA LEU A 39 -7.21 19.87 -4.23
C LEU A 39 -8.51 20.66 -4.41
N ALA A 40 -9.54 20.06 -4.99
CA ALA A 40 -10.86 20.66 -5.13
C ALA A 40 -11.54 20.86 -3.75
N ALA A 41 -11.47 19.87 -2.87
CA ALA A 41 -12.01 19.97 -1.51
C ALA A 41 -11.27 21.04 -0.68
N LEU A 42 -9.94 21.12 -0.83
CA LEU A 42 -9.13 22.16 -0.20
C LEU A 42 -9.52 23.54 -0.72
N SER A 43 -9.67 23.68 -2.04
CA SER A 43 -10.14 24.92 -2.65
C SER A 43 -11.49 25.35 -2.07
N LEU A 44 -12.46 24.43 -1.96
CA LEU A 44 -13.77 24.71 -1.37
C LEU A 44 -13.69 25.12 0.11
N ALA A 45 -12.78 24.50 0.88
CA ALA A 45 -12.57 24.82 2.29
C ALA A 45 -12.05 26.25 2.53
N PHE A 46 -11.37 26.85 1.55
CA PHE A 46 -10.97 28.27 1.62
C PHE A 46 -12.14 29.23 1.46
N PHE A 47 -13.22 28.84 0.77
CA PHE A 47 -14.36 29.71 0.48
C PHE A 47 -15.54 29.54 1.46
N ASP A 48 -15.71 28.35 2.05
CA ASP A 48 -16.82 28.06 2.95
C ASP A 48 -16.37 27.15 4.10
N ALA A 49 -16.81 27.44 5.33
CA ALA A 49 -16.60 26.59 6.50
C ALA A 49 -17.16 25.17 6.30
N LYS A 50 -18.22 25.00 5.49
CA LYS A 50 -18.72 23.67 5.10
C LYS A 50 -17.73 22.91 4.23
N GLY A 51 -16.89 23.61 3.47
CA GLY A 51 -15.82 23.01 2.68
C GLY A 51 -14.79 22.27 3.55
N LEU A 52 -14.59 22.69 4.80
CA LEU A 52 -13.72 21.97 5.75
C LEU A 52 -14.25 20.56 6.04
N VAL A 53 -15.57 20.38 6.15
CA VAL A 53 -16.19 19.05 6.35
C VAL A 53 -15.96 18.18 5.13
N VAL A 54 -16.11 18.74 3.92
CA VAL A 54 -15.83 18.05 2.65
C VAL A 54 -14.36 17.63 2.55
N LEU A 55 -13.43 18.50 2.97
CA LEU A 55 -11.99 18.21 3.01
C LEU A 55 -11.67 17.08 4.00
N ILE A 56 -12.25 17.07 5.19
CA ILE A 56 -12.05 15.99 6.16
C ILE A 56 -12.58 14.66 5.59
N LEU A 57 -13.77 14.66 4.98
CA LEU A 57 -14.34 13.48 4.33
C LEU A 57 -13.46 13.00 3.17
N SER A 58 -12.94 13.89 2.33
CA SER A 58 -12.07 13.52 1.20
C SER A 58 -10.76 12.90 1.67
N LEU A 59 -10.16 13.44 2.74
CA LEU A 59 -8.96 12.89 3.36
C LEU A 59 -9.23 11.51 3.98
N MET A 60 -10.35 11.36 4.69
CA MET A 60 -10.74 10.08 5.28
C MET A 60 -10.97 9.02 4.20
N TYR A 61 -11.64 9.38 3.10
CA TYR A 61 -11.84 8.52 1.94
C TYR A 61 -10.50 8.11 1.28
N THR A 62 -9.58 9.06 1.13
CA THR A 62 -8.23 8.80 0.61
C THR A 62 -7.46 7.79 1.47
N ALA A 63 -7.51 7.96 2.80
CA ALA A 63 -6.88 7.05 3.74
C ALA A 63 -7.53 5.66 3.69
N HIS A 64 -8.86 5.59 3.66
CA HIS A 64 -9.61 4.35 3.58
C HIS A 64 -9.23 3.53 2.34
N LEU A 65 -9.19 4.16 1.17
CA LEU A 65 -8.83 3.45 -0.06
C LEU A 65 -7.36 3.01 -0.08
N ARG A 66 -6.44 3.80 0.49
CA ARG A 66 -5.04 3.35 0.67
C ARG A 66 -4.98 2.11 1.54
N LEU A 67 -5.69 2.10 2.67
CA LEU A 67 -5.76 0.94 3.56
C LEU A 67 -6.34 -0.29 2.85
N LEU A 68 -7.38 -0.11 2.03
CA LEU A 68 -8.03 -1.19 1.29
C LEU A 68 -7.12 -1.77 0.18
N LEU A 69 -6.34 -0.92 -0.48
CA LEU A 69 -5.35 -1.38 -1.46
C LEU A 69 -4.17 -2.10 -0.78
N THR A 70 -3.71 -1.58 0.36
CA THR A 70 -2.65 -2.22 1.15
C THR A 70 -3.11 -3.58 1.68
N SER A 71 -4.33 -3.68 2.21
CA SER A 71 -4.84 -4.95 2.74
C SER A 71 -4.96 -6.02 1.66
N ARG A 72 -5.35 -5.65 0.43
CA ARG A 72 -5.36 -6.58 -0.71
C ARG A 72 -3.95 -7.04 -1.10
N ALA A 73 -2.96 -6.16 -1.01
CA ALA A 73 -1.56 -6.52 -1.28
C ALA A 73 -1.01 -7.46 -0.20
N GLU A 74 -1.29 -7.17 1.06
CA GLU A 74 -0.94 -8.03 2.20
C GLU A 74 -1.63 -9.39 2.12
N GLN A 75 -2.89 -9.42 1.67
CA GLN A 75 -3.66 -10.66 1.50
C GLN A 75 -3.09 -11.54 0.39
N ARG A 76 -2.62 -10.97 -0.73
CA ARG A 76 -1.91 -11.73 -1.77
C ARG A 76 -0.63 -12.34 -1.24
N ARG A 77 0.16 -11.55 -0.52
CA ARG A 77 1.41 -12.01 0.09
C ARG A 77 1.17 -13.10 1.13
N THR A 78 0.13 -12.96 1.94
CA THR A 78 -0.26 -13.97 2.92
C THR A 78 -0.73 -15.25 2.22
N ASN A 79 -1.42 -15.14 1.09
CA ASN A 79 -1.82 -16.31 0.31
C ASN A 79 -0.61 -17.04 -0.30
N GLU A 80 0.35 -16.30 -0.86
CA GLU A 80 1.62 -16.88 -1.36
C GLU A 80 2.41 -17.59 -0.25
N LEU A 81 2.51 -16.96 0.94
CA LEU A 81 3.14 -17.60 2.09
C LEU A 81 2.33 -18.82 2.57
N LEU A 82 1.00 -18.75 2.57
CA LEU A 82 0.18 -19.89 2.96
C LEU A 82 0.39 -21.08 2.00
N GLU A 83 0.47 -20.82 0.69
CA GLU A 83 0.77 -21.84 -0.32
C GLU A 83 2.15 -22.46 -0.10
N GLU A 84 3.19 -21.67 0.17
CA GLU A 84 4.55 -22.17 0.47
C GLU A 84 4.60 -23.04 1.74
N TRP A 85 3.85 -22.67 2.79
CA TRP A 85 3.78 -23.45 4.03
C TRP A 85 2.90 -24.70 3.91
N LEU A 86 1.91 -24.68 3.00
CA LEU A 86 1.00 -25.80 2.76
C LEU A 86 1.61 -26.87 1.83
N ASP A 87 2.76 -26.59 1.22
CA ASP A 87 3.46 -27.48 0.30
C ASP A 87 4.30 -28.55 1.04
N PRO A 88 3.65 -29.41 1.85
CA PRO A 88 3.76 -30.85 1.58
C PRO A 88 2.46 -31.61 1.88
N VAL A 89 1.40 -31.45 1.08
CA VAL A 89 0.30 -32.45 0.99
C VAL A 89 -0.21 -32.52 -0.45
N PRO A 90 -0.23 -33.71 -1.09
CA PRO A 90 -0.70 -33.87 -2.46
C PRO A 90 -2.16 -33.41 -2.58
N ALA A 91 -2.42 -32.64 -3.65
CA ALA A 91 -3.70 -32.04 -3.97
C ALA A 91 -4.89 -32.97 -3.67
N LEU A 92 -5.80 -32.51 -2.80
CA LEU A 92 -7.15 -33.03 -2.79
C LEU A 92 -7.75 -32.79 -4.19
N PRO A 93 -8.40 -33.81 -4.79
CA PRO A 93 -8.89 -33.74 -6.15
C PRO A 93 -9.88 -32.57 -6.28
N GLN A 94 -9.62 -31.72 -7.26
CA GLN A 94 -10.55 -30.71 -7.73
C GLN A 94 -11.83 -31.45 -8.17
N GLU A 95 -12.83 -31.47 -7.29
CA GLU A 95 -14.16 -31.97 -7.61
C GLU A 95 -14.70 -31.14 -8.78
N GLU A 96 -14.71 -31.77 -9.95
CA GLU A 96 -15.17 -31.23 -11.22
C GLU A 96 -16.56 -30.61 -11.04
N ARG A 97 -16.67 -29.28 -11.13
CA ARG A 97 -17.98 -28.66 -11.34
C ARG A 97 -18.40 -28.96 -12.77
N PRO A 98 -19.54 -29.64 -13.01
CA PRO A 98 -19.97 -29.95 -14.36
C PRO A 98 -20.33 -28.66 -15.10
N CYS A 99 -19.76 -28.49 -16.29
CA CYS A 99 -20.17 -27.47 -17.25
C CYS A 99 -21.68 -27.58 -17.48
N ARG A 100 -22.40 -26.50 -17.16
CA ARG A 100 -23.84 -26.40 -17.44
C ARG A 100 -24.01 -26.08 -18.94
N THR A 101 -24.74 -26.96 -19.62
CA THR A 101 -25.15 -26.96 -21.04
C THR A 101 -25.70 -25.63 -21.54
#